data_AF-A0A352WWN8-F1
#
_entry.id   AF-A0A352WWN8-F1
#
_cell.length_a   1.000
_cell.length_b   1.000
_cell.length_c   1.000
_cell.angle_alpha   90.00
_cell.angle_beta   90.00
_cell.angle_gamma   90.00
#
_symmetry.space_group_name_H-M   'P 1'
#
loop_
_entity.id
_entity.type
_entity.pdbx_description
1 polymer ?
#
loop_
_entity_poly.entity_id
_entity_poly.type
_entity_poly.pdbx_seq_one_letter_code
_entity_poly.pdbx_strand_id
1 'polypeptide(L)'
;GIMGPQEAYDLIRALKSNVKVPVFLHTHSTTGLAPMTYLKAVHAGCDGIDTAISCFSGGTSQPHTESMQYSLKQMGYETGLHEKVLKEINDYFKPIKSKYVESGQMDAFVMGTETDALVYQIPGGMLSNLIAQLKAQNAIDKLDEVLAETPVVRKDLGYPPLVTPMSQMVGVQAVANVLTGERYKNISKEIKAYLKGEYGFAPGQVDEELIQKVLGDEKPMTTRFAETLEPIFEETKKQLAGLAYNDEDVLSYIAFPPVAEKYFREREESKTKVVDYIIQKKPEGTV
;
A
#
# COMPACT_ATOMS: atom_id res chain seq x y z
N GLY A 1 -3.62 -10.19 5.56
CA GLY A 1 -4.95 -10.73 5.92
C GLY A 1 -5.21 -12.13 5.42
N ILE A 2 -4.17 -12.96 5.20
CA ILE A 2 -4.32 -14.37 4.76
C ILE A 2 -3.80 -15.37 5.80
N MET A 3 -3.12 -14.88 6.83
CA MET A 3 -2.53 -15.71 7.88
C MET A 3 -3.64 -16.37 8.71
N GLY A 4 -3.60 -17.71 8.75
CA GLY A 4 -4.52 -18.50 9.54
C GLY A 4 -4.24 -18.39 11.04
N PRO A 5 -5.24 -18.65 11.91
CA PRO A 5 -5.04 -18.54 13.35
C PRO A 5 -4.01 -19.51 13.93
N GLN A 6 -3.94 -20.73 13.42
CA GLN A 6 -2.95 -21.72 13.87
C GLN A 6 -1.53 -21.31 13.44
N GLU A 7 -1.37 -20.88 12.19
CA GLU A 7 -0.10 -20.37 11.67
C GLU A 7 0.43 -19.20 12.51
N ALA A 8 -0.45 -18.27 12.92
CA ALA A 8 -0.05 -17.17 13.79
C ALA A 8 0.43 -17.64 15.16
N TYR A 9 -0.25 -18.61 15.77
CA TYR A 9 0.19 -19.18 17.04
C TYR A 9 1.59 -19.79 16.91
N ASP A 10 1.77 -20.68 15.94
CA ASP A 10 3.02 -21.42 15.75
C ASP A 10 4.18 -20.48 15.40
N LEU A 11 3.94 -19.51 14.51
CA LEU A 11 4.94 -18.52 14.11
C LEU A 11 5.35 -17.62 15.27
N ILE A 12 4.40 -17.08 16.03
CA ILE A 12 4.71 -16.20 17.18
C ILE A 12 5.47 -16.99 18.24
N ARG A 13 5.07 -18.23 18.57
CA ARG A 13 5.81 -19.08 19.51
C ARG A 13 7.25 -19.32 19.04
N ALA A 14 7.43 -19.63 17.76
CA ALA A 14 8.75 -19.84 17.18
C ALA A 14 9.60 -18.56 17.25
N LEU A 15 9.05 -17.41 16.86
CA LEU A 15 9.75 -16.12 16.94
C LEU A 15 10.14 -15.78 18.37
N LYS A 16 9.21 -15.82 19.32
CA LYS A 16 9.48 -15.53 20.74
C LYS A 16 10.52 -16.46 21.37
N SER A 17 10.70 -17.67 20.83
CA SER A 17 11.72 -18.61 21.29
C SER A 17 13.11 -18.34 20.67
N ASN A 18 13.18 -17.62 19.55
CA ASN A 18 14.40 -17.43 18.78
C ASN A 18 14.91 -15.98 18.74
N VAL A 19 14.05 -15.00 19.02
CA VAL A 19 14.42 -13.58 19.03
C VAL A 19 14.05 -12.92 20.36
N LYS A 20 14.88 -11.96 20.78
CA LYS A 20 14.68 -11.20 22.03
C LYS A 20 13.88 -9.91 21.84
N VAL A 21 13.76 -9.45 20.59
CA VAL A 21 13.01 -8.23 20.29
C VAL A 21 11.51 -8.47 20.44
N PRO A 22 10.73 -7.44 20.82
CA PRO A 22 9.28 -7.52 20.79
C PRO A 22 8.75 -7.90 19.41
N VAL A 23 7.74 -8.76 19.37
CA VAL A 23 7.08 -9.25 18.16
C VAL A 23 5.70 -8.62 18.06
N PHE A 24 5.46 -7.90 16.98
CA PHE A 24 4.19 -7.26 16.67
C PHE A 24 3.54 -7.95 15.47
N LEU A 25 2.23 -8.20 15.56
CA LEU A 25 1.49 -8.80 14.46
C LEU A 25 0.57 -7.78 13.78
N HIS A 26 0.84 -7.53 12.51
CA HIS A 26 0.00 -6.73 11.62
C HIS A 26 -0.80 -7.64 10.69
N THR A 27 -2.13 -7.50 10.65
CA THR A 27 -2.95 -8.18 9.65
C THR A 27 -4.21 -7.38 9.28
N HIS A 28 -4.74 -7.69 8.10
CA HIS A 28 -5.95 -7.08 7.55
C HIS A 28 -7.13 -8.05 7.68
N SER A 29 -8.33 -7.51 7.87
CA SER A 29 -9.59 -8.25 8.08
C SER A 29 -10.25 -8.75 6.81
N THR A 30 -9.55 -8.70 5.66
CA THR A 30 -10.15 -8.94 4.34
C THR A 30 -10.87 -10.27 4.28
N THR A 31 -10.28 -11.31 4.84
CA THR A 31 -10.80 -12.69 4.83
C THR A 31 -11.71 -13.01 6.02
N GLY A 32 -11.92 -12.05 6.93
CA GLY A 32 -12.62 -12.26 8.20
C GLY A 32 -11.83 -13.04 9.26
N LEU A 33 -10.65 -13.59 8.94
CA LEU A 33 -9.84 -14.37 9.88
C LEU A 33 -9.11 -13.53 10.92
N ALA A 34 -8.86 -12.26 10.63
CA ALA A 34 -7.94 -11.41 11.39
C ALA A 34 -8.19 -11.37 12.91
N PRO A 35 -9.44 -11.20 13.41
CA PRO A 35 -9.67 -11.23 14.85
C PRO A 35 -9.26 -12.57 15.49
N MET A 36 -9.58 -13.70 14.87
CA MET A 36 -9.18 -15.03 15.36
C MET A 36 -7.67 -15.21 15.33
N THR A 37 -7.02 -14.72 14.28
CA THR A 37 -5.57 -14.72 14.12
C THR A 37 -4.88 -13.93 15.24
N TYR A 38 -5.40 -12.74 15.58
CA TYR A 38 -4.89 -11.95 16.70
C TYR A 38 -5.07 -12.61 18.06
N LEU A 39 -6.23 -13.19 18.33
CA LEU A 39 -6.45 -13.90 19.60
C LEU A 39 -5.44 -15.05 19.78
N LYS A 40 -5.19 -15.82 18.72
CA LYS A 40 -4.18 -16.88 18.73
C LYS A 40 -2.75 -16.36 18.86
N ALA A 41 -2.42 -15.27 18.20
CA ALA A 41 -1.11 -14.63 18.33
C ALA A 41 -0.86 -14.11 19.76
N VAL A 42 -1.84 -13.44 20.36
CA VAL A 42 -1.75 -12.97 21.75
C VAL A 42 -1.58 -14.15 22.71
N HIS A 43 -2.34 -15.24 22.53
CA HIS A 43 -2.13 -16.48 23.29
C HIS A 43 -0.73 -17.08 23.14
N ALA A 44 -0.07 -16.87 22.00
CA ALA A 44 1.29 -17.32 21.76
C ALA A 44 2.36 -16.43 22.42
N GLY A 45 1.97 -15.27 22.97
CA GLY A 45 2.88 -14.30 23.58
C GLY A 45 3.33 -13.19 22.65
N CYS A 46 2.51 -12.81 21.66
CA CYS A 46 2.71 -11.62 20.83
C CYS A 46 2.72 -10.36 21.72
N ASP A 47 3.67 -9.45 21.49
CA ASP A 47 3.86 -8.27 22.34
C ASP A 47 2.94 -7.10 21.92
N GLY A 48 2.49 -7.08 20.67
CA GLY A 48 1.55 -6.08 20.17
C GLY A 48 0.80 -6.52 18.91
N ILE A 49 -0.35 -5.89 18.66
CA ILE A 49 -1.18 -6.10 17.46
C ILE A 49 -1.65 -4.76 16.91
N ASP A 50 -1.83 -4.67 15.60
CA ASP A 50 -2.32 -3.46 14.94
C ASP A 50 -3.83 -3.49 14.73
N THR A 51 -4.54 -2.47 15.19
CA THR A 51 -5.99 -2.33 15.02
C THR A 51 -6.35 -0.98 14.39
N ALA A 52 -7.55 -0.88 13.84
CA ALA A 52 -8.11 0.38 13.35
C ALA A 52 -9.34 0.77 14.18
N ILE A 53 -9.57 2.07 14.36
CA ILE A 53 -10.77 2.56 15.04
C ILE A 53 -12.03 2.08 14.30
N SER A 54 -13.08 1.72 15.04
CA SER A 54 -14.20 0.92 14.50
C SER A 54 -14.80 1.41 13.19
N CYS A 55 -14.96 2.73 13.00
CA CYS A 55 -15.54 3.23 11.76
C CYS A 55 -14.65 2.97 10.53
N PHE A 56 -13.33 2.91 10.69
CA PHE A 56 -12.36 2.65 9.60
C PHE A 56 -11.76 1.24 9.63
N SER A 57 -12.24 0.35 10.49
CA SER A 57 -11.80 -1.05 10.57
C SER A 57 -12.68 -2.00 9.77
N GLY A 58 -12.26 -3.27 9.68
CA GLY A 58 -12.97 -4.31 8.95
C GLY A 58 -12.70 -4.29 7.45
N GLY A 59 -13.18 -5.32 6.75
CA GLY A 59 -12.88 -5.53 5.34
C GLY A 59 -11.40 -5.42 5.02
N THR A 60 -11.02 -4.57 4.08
CA THR A 60 -9.61 -4.37 3.71
C THR A 60 -8.74 -3.66 4.76
N SER A 61 -9.31 -3.21 5.87
CA SER A 61 -8.61 -2.57 7.00
C SER A 61 -8.25 -3.58 8.12
N GLN A 62 -7.64 -3.12 9.20
CA GLN A 62 -7.32 -3.92 10.39
C GLN A 62 -8.59 -4.26 11.22
N PRO A 63 -8.52 -5.21 12.17
CA PRO A 63 -9.58 -5.44 13.15
C PRO A 63 -9.92 -4.20 14.00
N HIS A 64 -11.16 -4.16 14.48
CA HIS A 64 -11.71 -3.08 15.32
C HIS A 64 -10.95 -2.95 16.65
N THR A 65 -10.39 -1.78 16.95
CA THR A 65 -9.69 -1.49 18.22
C THR A 65 -10.59 -1.76 19.42
N GLU A 66 -11.85 -1.31 19.37
CA GLU A 66 -12.81 -1.44 20.47
C GLU A 66 -13.16 -2.91 20.76
N SER A 67 -13.40 -3.72 19.72
CA SER A 67 -13.72 -5.14 19.88
C SER A 67 -12.52 -5.95 20.38
N MET A 68 -11.31 -5.64 19.88
CA MET A 68 -10.09 -6.27 20.39
C MET A 68 -9.85 -5.88 21.84
N GLN A 69 -10.01 -4.60 22.19
CA GLN A 69 -9.89 -4.13 23.57
C GLN A 69 -10.86 -4.87 24.50
N TYR A 70 -12.14 -4.93 24.12
CA TYR A 70 -13.16 -5.63 24.90
C TYR A 70 -12.80 -7.11 25.10
N SER A 71 -12.40 -7.79 24.02
CA SER A 71 -12.08 -9.22 24.05
C SER A 71 -10.85 -9.51 24.90
N LEU A 72 -9.77 -8.74 24.72
CA LEU A 72 -8.52 -8.92 25.46
C LEU A 72 -8.70 -8.68 26.96
N LYS A 73 -9.49 -7.67 27.33
CA LYS A 73 -9.86 -7.41 28.73
C LYS A 73 -10.64 -8.57 29.34
N GLN A 74 -11.61 -9.14 28.62
CA GLN A 74 -12.34 -10.33 29.08
C GLN A 74 -11.43 -11.55 29.27
N MET A 75 -10.34 -11.63 28.50
CA MET A 75 -9.34 -12.70 28.60
C MET A 75 -8.26 -12.43 29.64
N GLY A 76 -8.36 -11.33 30.40
CA GLY A 76 -7.44 -10.98 31.48
C GLY A 76 -6.19 -10.22 31.05
N TYR A 77 -6.12 -9.72 29.81
CA TYR A 77 -5.01 -8.88 29.35
C TYR A 77 -5.28 -7.41 29.67
N GLU A 78 -4.23 -6.71 30.11
CA GLU A 78 -4.23 -5.26 30.27
C GLU A 78 -3.58 -4.61 29.03
N THR A 79 -4.29 -3.68 28.40
CA THR A 79 -3.84 -2.99 27.18
C THR A 79 -3.54 -1.51 27.41
N GLY A 80 -3.98 -0.96 28.54
CA GLY A 80 -3.93 0.48 28.82
C GLY A 80 -4.96 1.33 28.05
N LEU A 81 -5.88 0.73 27.30
CA LEU A 81 -6.88 1.48 26.52
C LEU A 81 -8.14 1.82 27.34
N HIS A 82 -8.65 3.05 27.16
CA HIS A 82 -9.86 3.54 27.81
C HIS A 82 -11.04 3.58 26.84
N GLU A 83 -12.11 2.85 27.16
CA GLU A 83 -13.26 2.67 26.27
C GLU A 83 -13.99 3.98 25.94
N LYS A 84 -14.01 4.94 26.88
CA LYS A 84 -14.57 6.28 26.65
C LYS A 84 -13.78 7.04 25.59
N VAL A 85 -12.46 7.02 25.68
CA VAL A 85 -11.57 7.70 24.72
C VAL A 85 -11.68 7.06 23.34
N LEU A 86 -11.72 5.72 23.27
CA LEU A 86 -11.93 5.02 22.01
C LEU A 86 -13.25 5.43 21.35
N LYS A 87 -14.33 5.52 22.15
CA LYS A 87 -15.63 6.00 21.65
C LYS A 87 -15.56 7.44 21.11
N GLU A 88 -14.90 8.35 21.82
CA GLU A 88 -14.73 9.74 21.38
C GLU A 88 -14.00 9.83 20.03
N ILE A 89 -12.91 9.06 19.87
CA ILE A 89 -12.15 8.98 18.62
C ILE A 89 -13.01 8.42 17.48
N ASN A 90 -13.74 7.33 17.74
CA ASN A 90 -14.62 6.73 16.74
C ASN A 90 -15.74 7.69 16.31
N ASP A 91 -16.35 8.39 17.27
CA ASP A 91 -17.41 9.36 16.99
C ASP A 91 -16.89 10.59 16.21
N TYR A 92 -15.64 11.01 16.44
CA TYR A 92 -14.97 12.04 15.64
C TYR A 92 -14.81 11.61 14.17
N PHE A 93 -14.40 10.37 13.91
CA PHE A 93 -14.12 9.88 12.56
C PHE A 93 -15.36 9.45 11.77
N LYS A 94 -16.48 9.13 12.42
CA LYS A 94 -17.75 8.78 11.74
C LYS A 94 -18.20 9.81 10.69
N PRO A 95 -18.37 11.11 11.00
CA PRO A 95 -18.80 12.09 10.00
C PRO A 95 -17.77 12.26 8.87
N ILE A 96 -16.48 12.08 9.16
CA ILE A 96 -15.42 12.09 8.14
C ILE A 96 -15.62 10.91 7.19
N LYS A 97 -15.81 9.69 7.70
CA LYS A 97 -16.11 8.51 6.88
C LYS A 97 -17.34 8.75 6.01
N SER A 98 -18.44 9.27 6.58
CA SER A 98 -19.67 9.54 5.83
C SER A 98 -19.40 10.44 4.62
N LYS A 99 -18.61 11.51 4.79
CA LYS A 99 -18.23 12.39 3.67
C LYS A 99 -17.50 11.65 2.54
N TYR A 100 -16.57 10.74 2.86
CA TYR A 100 -15.82 9.98 1.85
C TYR A 100 -16.64 8.87 1.18
N VAL A 101 -17.62 8.31 1.89
CA VAL A 101 -18.59 7.36 1.32
C VAL A 101 -19.55 8.10 0.38
N GLU A 102 -20.11 9.23 0.82
CA GLU A 102 -21.01 10.07 0.02
C GLU A 102 -20.33 10.64 -1.23
N SER A 103 -19.05 10.98 -1.15
CA SER A 103 -18.27 11.45 -2.30
C SER A 103 -17.88 10.35 -3.30
N GLY A 104 -18.15 9.07 -2.97
CA GLY A 104 -17.73 7.92 -3.77
C GLY A 104 -16.22 7.65 -3.75
N GLN A 105 -15.45 8.36 -2.92
CA GLN A 105 -14.01 8.13 -2.76
C GLN A 105 -13.71 6.86 -1.97
N MET A 106 -14.67 6.36 -1.18
CA MET A 106 -14.56 5.11 -0.44
C MET A 106 -15.56 4.09 -0.98
N ASP A 107 -15.06 3.07 -1.68
CA ASP A 107 -15.88 2.03 -2.31
C ASP A 107 -16.46 1.07 -1.25
N ALA A 108 -17.75 0.74 -1.36
CA ALA A 108 -18.42 -0.21 -0.48
C ALA A 108 -17.85 -1.64 -0.62
N PHE A 109 -17.34 -2.01 -1.80
CA PHE A 109 -16.76 -3.31 -2.08
C PHE A 109 -15.60 -3.63 -1.12
N VAL A 110 -14.72 -2.66 -0.87
CA VAL A 110 -13.54 -2.87 -0.01
C VAL A 110 -13.84 -2.87 1.49
N MET A 111 -15.10 -2.61 1.88
CA MET A 111 -15.56 -2.65 3.27
C MET A 111 -16.08 -4.03 3.69
N GLY A 112 -16.33 -4.93 2.73
CA GLY A 112 -16.82 -6.28 2.95
C GLY A 112 -15.75 -7.31 3.30
N THR A 113 -16.20 -8.51 3.68
CA THR A 113 -15.33 -9.68 3.83
C THR A 113 -15.26 -10.42 2.50
N GLU A 114 -14.04 -10.65 2.01
CA GLU A 114 -13.72 -11.31 0.75
C GLU A 114 -12.84 -12.54 1.02
N THR A 115 -13.46 -13.72 1.10
CA THR A 115 -12.79 -14.99 1.41
C THR A 115 -11.94 -15.51 0.26
N ASP A 116 -12.26 -15.10 -0.96
CA ASP A 116 -11.52 -15.48 -2.18
C ASP A 116 -10.06 -15.01 -2.15
N ALA A 117 -9.75 -14.01 -1.32
CA ALA A 117 -8.37 -13.60 -1.04
C ALA A 117 -7.53 -14.73 -0.39
N LEU A 118 -8.14 -15.76 0.21
CA LEU A 118 -7.44 -16.96 0.68
C LEU A 118 -6.94 -17.83 -0.49
N VAL A 119 -7.64 -17.78 -1.62
CA VAL A 119 -7.29 -18.54 -2.83
C VAL A 119 -6.28 -17.76 -3.65
N TYR A 120 -6.64 -16.54 -4.05
CA TYR A 120 -5.82 -15.75 -4.99
C TYR A 120 -4.66 -15.03 -4.32
N GLN A 121 -4.69 -14.88 -2.99
CA GLN A 121 -3.67 -14.18 -2.18
C GLN A 121 -3.39 -12.74 -2.63
N ILE A 122 -4.37 -12.12 -3.30
CA ILE A 122 -4.29 -10.74 -3.78
C ILE A 122 -4.65 -9.80 -2.63
N PRO A 123 -3.79 -8.84 -2.27
CA PRO A 123 -4.12 -7.83 -1.28
C PRO A 123 -5.36 -7.01 -1.69
N GLY A 124 -6.22 -6.64 -0.75
CA GLY A 124 -7.47 -5.93 -1.04
C GLY A 124 -7.30 -4.64 -1.86
N GLY A 125 -6.29 -3.83 -1.52
CA GLY A 125 -5.97 -2.62 -2.29
C GLY A 125 -5.46 -2.88 -3.72
N MET A 126 -4.87 -4.06 -3.96
CA MET A 126 -4.50 -4.48 -5.32
C MET A 126 -5.75 -4.90 -6.11
N LEU A 127 -6.69 -5.63 -5.47
CA LEU A 127 -7.93 -6.06 -6.11
C LEU A 127 -8.78 -4.87 -6.59
N SER A 128 -8.94 -3.84 -5.76
CA SER A 128 -9.68 -2.62 -6.15
C SER A 128 -9.02 -1.92 -7.35
N ASN A 129 -7.69 -1.88 -7.40
CA ASN A 129 -6.95 -1.29 -8.51
C ASN A 129 -7.10 -2.11 -9.80
N LEU A 130 -7.05 -3.44 -9.72
CA LEU A 130 -7.28 -4.33 -10.86
C LEU A 130 -8.69 -4.14 -11.43
N ILE A 131 -9.71 -4.10 -10.58
CA ILE A 131 -11.10 -3.85 -11.00
C ILE A 131 -11.23 -2.49 -11.69
N ALA A 132 -10.65 -1.43 -11.11
CA ALA A 132 -10.67 -0.10 -11.71
C ALA A 132 -9.98 -0.09 -13.09
N GLN A 133 -8.84 -0.76 -13.22
CA GLN A 133 -8.09 -0.87 -14.48
C GLN A 133 -8.86 -1.64 -15.56
N LEU A 134 -9.52 -2.74 -15.21
CA LEU A 134 -10.36 -3.51 -16.14
C LEU A 134 -11.60 -2.73 -16.57
N LYS A 135 -12.26 -2.03 -15.64
CA LYS A 135 -13.38 -1.13 -15.97
C LYS A 135 -12.96 -0.02 -16.94
N ALA A 136 -11.81 0.61 -16.71
CA ALA A 136 -11.29 1.66 -17.59
C ALA A 136 -11.02 1.15 -19.03
N GLN A 137 -10.77 -0.15 -19.18
CA GLN A 137 -10.53 -0.81 -20.47
C GLN A 137 -11.76 -1.55 -21.02
N ASN A 138 -12.93 -1.40 -20.39
CA ASN A 138 -14.17 -2.12 -20.73
C ASN A 138 -13.99 -3.66 -20.79
N ALA A 139 -13.19 -4.22 -19.87
CA ALA A 139 -12.82 -5.63 -19.83
C ALA A 139 -13.09 -6.28 -18.46
N ILE A 140 -14.11 -5.79 -17.74
CA ILE A 140 -14.42 -6.28 -16.38
C ILE A 140 -14.88 -7.74 -16.37
N ASP A 141 -15.44 -8.22 -17.48
CA ASP A 141 -15.81 -9.62 -17.72
C ASP A 141 -14.61 -10.57 -17.67
N LYS A 142 -13.38 -10.07 -17.80
CA LYS A 142 -12.14 -10.85 -17.71
C LYS A 142 -11.53 -10.91 -16.31
N LEU A 143 -12.23 -10.42 -15.27
CA LEU A 143 -11.69 -10.37 -13.91
C LEU A 143 -11.25 -11.77 -13.44
N ASP A 144 -12.08 -12.79 -13.62
CA ASP A 144 -11.77 -14.15 -13.17
C ASP A 144 -10.54 -14.74 -13.86
N GLU A 145 -10.35 -14.46 -15.15
CA GLU A 145 -9.15 -14.85 -15.90
C GLU A 145 -7.89 -14.15 -15.34
N VAL A 146 -7.99 -12.87 -14.99
CA VAL A 146 -6.88 -12.10 -14.38
C VAL A 146 -6.55 -12.63 -12.98
N LEU A 147 -7.57 -12.98 -12.18
CA LEU A 147 -7.38 -13.57 -10.86
C LEU A 147 -6.68 -14.93 -10.95
N ALA A 148 -7.01 -15.73 -11.97
CA ALA A 148 -6.36 -17.02 -12.23
C ALA A 148 -4.92 -16.87 -12.78
N GLU A 149 -4.66 -15.85 -13.59
CA GLU A 149 -3.32 -15.58 -14.16
C GLU A 149 -2.36 -14.98 -13.12
N THR A 150 -2.86 -14.23 -12.14
CA THR A 150 -2.05 -13.59 -11.09
C THR A 150 -1.12 -14.57 -10.33
N PRO A 151 -1.57 -15.71 -9.79
CA PRO A 151 -0.68 -16.67 -9.12
C PRO A 151 0.31 -17.34 -10.08
N VAL A 152 -0.02 -17.44 -11.36
CA VAL A 152 0.88 -17.97 -12.40
C VAL A 152 2.03 -16.99 -12.63
N VAL A 153 1.73 -15.71 -12.86
CA VAL A 153 2.75 -14.66 -12.98
C VAL A 153 3.62 -14.58 -11.73
N ARG A 154 3.00 -14.66 -10.54
CA ARG A 154 3.75 -14.70 -9.27
C ARG A 154 4.73 -15.89 -9.22
N LYS A 155 4.31 -17.07 -9.68
CA LYS A 155 5.20 -18.23 -9.77
C LYS A 155 6.36 -17.98 -10.72
N ASP A 156 6.08 -17.48 -11.93
CA ASP A 156 7.12 -17.23 -12.93
C ASP A 156 8.16 -16.21 -12.43
N LEU A 157 7.75 -15.26 -11.58
CA LEU A 157 8.63 -14.29 -10.95
C LEU A 157 9.34 -14.81 -9.69
N GLY A 158 9.25 -16.12 -9.39
CA GLY A 158 9.94 -16.71 -8.23
C GLY A 158 9.25 -16.44 -6.90
N TYR A 159 7.92 -16.44 -6.87
CA TYR A 159 7.10 -16.31 -5.66
C TYR A 159 7.37 -15.07 -4.78
N PRO A 160 7.52 -13.86 -5.34
CA PRO A 160 7.69 -12.67 -4.51
C PRO A 160 6.47 -12.49 -3.59
N PRO A 161 6.66 -11.96 -2.37
CA PRO A 161 5.55 -11.50 -1.54
C PRO A 161 4.74 -10.44 -2.29
N LEU A 162 3.42 -10.60 -2.37
CA LEU A 162 2.54 -9.64 -3.04
C LEU A 162 2.27 -8.44 -2.13
N VAL A 163 3.25 -7.55 -2.04
CA VAL A 163 3.19 -6.24 -1.39
C VAL A 163 3.73 -5.21 -2.36
N THR A 164 3.33 -3.94 -2.24
CA THR A 164 3.84 -2.87 -3.11
C THR A 164 5.38 -2.85 -3.07
N PRO A 165 6.06 -2.79 -4.22
CA PRO A 165 5.52 -2.63 -5.58
C PRO A 165 5.13 -3.95 -6.29
N MET A 166 5.58 -5.10 -5.79
CA MET A 166 5.41 -6.42 -6.43
C MET A 166 3.96 -6.80 -6.71
N SER A 167 3.04 -6.47 -5.80
CA SER A 167 1.60 -6.70 -6.00
C SER A 167 1.09 -6.04 -7.30
N GLN A 168 1.40 -4.76 -7.51
CA GLN A 168 1.01 -4.04 -8.70
C GLN A 168 1.68 -4.60 -9.95
N MET A 169 2.98 -4.91 -9.89
CA MET A 169 3.74 -5.45 -11.01
C MET A 169 3.17 -6.79 -11.50
N VAL A 170 2.90 -7.71 -10.57
CA VAL A 170 2.28 -9.02 -10.88
C VAL A 170 0.87 -8.81 -11.46
N GLY A 171 0.06 -7.96 -10.83
CA GLY A 171 -1.31 -7.69 -11.27
C GLY A 171 -1.40 -7.09 -12.67
N VAL A 172 -0.62 -6.04 -12.93
CA VAL A 172 -0.60 -5.37 -14.24
C VAL A 172 -0.09 -6.32 -15.32
N GLN A 173 0.91 -7.15 -15.01
CA GLN A 173 1.40 -8.16 -15.96
C GLN A 173 0.35 -9.24 -16.22
N ALA A 174 -0.40 -9.69 -15.22
CA ALA A 174 -1.51 -10.62 -15.40
C ALA A 174 -2.62 -10.04 -16.28
N VAL A 175 -3.02 -8.78 -16.04
CA VAL A 175 -3.95 -8.05 -16.92
C VAL A 175 -3.41 -7.99 -18.35
N ALA A 176 -2.14 -7.63 -18.53
CA ALA A 176 -1.53 -7.56 -19.86
C ALA A 176 -1.55 -8.92 -20.59
N ASN A 177 -1.22 -10.01 -19.88
CA ASN A 177 -1.25 -11.37 -20.45
C ASN A 177 -2.67 -11.74 -20.91
N VAL A 178 -3.68 -11.52 -20.08
CA VAL A 178 -5.09 -11.85 -20.38
C VAL A 178 -5.67 -10.99 -21.50
N LEU A 179 -5.36 -9.69 -21.53
CA LEU A 179 -5.87 -8.79 -22.57
C LEU A 179 -5.21 -9.03 -23.92
N THR A 180 -3.92 -9.40 -23.94
CA THR A 180 -3.20 -9.71 -25.18
C THR A 180 -3.42 -11.14 -25.67
N GLY A 181 -3.91 -12.03 -24.81
CA GLY A 181 -4.09 -13.46 -25.09
C GLY A 181 -2.77 -14.24 -25.19
N GLU A 182 -1.65 -13.65 -24.81
CA GLU A 182 -0.31 -14.24 -24.92
C GLU A 182 0.56 -13.81 -23.75
N ARG A 183 1.03 -14.79 -22.97
CA ARG A 183 1.86 -14.54 -21.78
C ARG A 183 3.17 -13.84 -22.14
N TYR A 184 3.46 -12.74 -21.43
CA TYR A 184 4.70 -11.97 -21.57
C TYR A 184 4.97 -11.48 -22.99
N LYS A 185 3.94 -11.31 -23.83
CA LYS A 185 4.07 -10.62 -25.12
C LYS A 185 4.56 -9.19 -24.92
N ASN A 186 3.93 -8.51 -23.96
CA ASN A 186 4.33 -7.20 -23.48
C ASN A 186 4.82 -7.35 -22.03
N ILE A 187 6.09 -7.01 -21.79
CA ILE A 187 6.72 -7.07 -20.47
C ILE A 187 7.00 -5.63 -20.02
N SER A 188 6.48 -5.24 -18.85
CA SER A 188 6.64 -3.89 -18.33
C SER A 188 8.11 -3.58 -17.99
N LYS A 189 8.46 -2.28 -17.91
CA LYS A 189 9.83 -1.88 -17.53
C LYS A 189 10.17 -2.34 -16.11
N GLU A 190 9.20 -2.29 -15.22
CA GLU A 190 9.33 -2.70 -13.82
C GLU A 190 9.61 -4.19 -13.71
N ILE A 191 8.88 -5.04 -14.46
CA ILE A 191 9.16 -6.49 -14.49
C ILE A 191 10.57 -6.76 -15.05
N LYS A 192 10.99 -6.03 -16.09
CA LYS A 192 12.36 -6.17 -16.60
C LYS A 192 13.40 -5.78 -15.56
N ALA A 193 13.19 -4.68 -14.85
CA ALA A 193 14.05 -4.23 -13.75
C ALA A 193 14.07 -5.22 -12.58
N TYR A 194 12.93 -5.84 -12.24
CA TYR A 194 12.87 -6.93 -11.26
C TYR A 194 13.74 -8.11 -11.66
N LEU A 195 13.61 -8.58 -12.91
CA LEU A 195 14.39 -9.70 -13.44
C LEU A 195 15.89 -9.36 -13.55
N LYS A 196 16.24 -8.08 -13.74
CA LYS A 196 17.61 -7.59 -13.66
C LYS A 196 18.18 -7.57 -12.23
N GLY A 197 17.35 -7.73 -11.20
CA GLY A 197 17.76 -7.68 -9.80
C GLY A 197 17.69 -6.28 -9.17
N GLU A 198 17.08 -5.30 -9.83
CA GLU A 198 16.98 -3.91 -9.31
C GLU A 198 16.10 -3.80 -8.06
N TYR A 199 15.25 -4.81 -7.82
CA TYR A 199 14.36 -4.93 -6.66
C TYR A 199 14.87 -5.93 -5.61
N GLY A 200 16.09 -6.44 -5.77
CA GLY A 200 16.67 -7.49 -4.93
C GLY A 200 16.44 -8.89 -5.50
N PHE A 201 16.51 -9.90 -4.61
CA PHE A 201 16.47 -11.30 -5.00
C PHE A 201 15.07 -11.89 -4.91
N ALA A 202 14.68 -12.64 -5.94
CA ALA A 202 13.50 -13.48 -5.88
C ALA A 202 13.68 -14.55 -4.79
N PRO A 203 12.66 -14.82 -3.95
CA PRO A 203 12.76 -15.81 -2.89
C PRO A 203 12.74 -17.25 -3.42
N GLY A 204 12.16 -17.48 -4.60
CA GLY A 204 12.13 -18.76 -5.30
C GLY A 204 12.77 -18.67 -6.68
N GLN A 205 12.75 -19.80 -7.40
CA GLN A 205 13.26 -19.88 -8.78
C GLN A 205 12.34 -19.10 -9.73
N VAL A 206 12.92 -18.16 -10.44
CA VAL A 206 12.29 -17.43 -11.54
C VAL A 206 12.28 -18.33 -12.78
N ASP A 207 11.25 -18.18 -13.61
CA ASP A 207 11.12 -18.88 -14.88
C ASP A 207 12.31 -18.58 -15.82
N GLU A 208 12.97 -19.63 -16.29
CA GLU A 208 14.20 -19.53 -17.08
C GLU A 208 13.94 -18.94 -18.47
N GLU A 209 12.81 -19.29 -19.09
CA GLU A 209 12.43 -18.73 -20.40
C GLU A 209 12.16 -17.24 -20.30
N LEU A 210 11.51 -16.79 -19.22
CA LEU A 210 11.26 -15.38 -18.96
C LEU A 210 12.56 -14.60 -18.71
N ILE A 211 13.50 -15.17 -17.94
CA ILE A 211 14.84 -14.58 -17.76
C ILE A 211 15.53 -14.45 -19.13
N GLN A 212 15.58 -15.51 -19.91
CA GLN A 212 16.23 -15.50 -21.23
C GLN A 212 15.58 -14.49 -22.18
N LYS A 213 14.25 -14.38 -22.15
CA LYS A 213 13.50 -13.43 -22.97
C LYS A 213 13.80 -11.96 -22.62
N VAL A 214 14.10 -11.68 -21.35
CA VAL A 214 14.32 -10.31 -20.85
C VAL A 214 15.78 -9.90 -20.85
N LEU A 215 16.67 -10.79 -20.43
CA LEU A 215 18.10 -10.52 -20.25
C LEU A 215 18.96 -11.05 -21.40
N GLY A 216 18.46 -11.99 -22.20
CA GLY A 216 19.29 -12.70 -23.16
C GLY A 216 20.46 -13.38 -22.45
N ASP A 217 21.69 -13.02 -22.84
CA ASP A 217 22.91 -13.56 -22.24
C ASP A 217 23.40 -12.76 -21.01
N GLU A 218 22.73 -11.66 -20.67
CA GLU A 218 23.06 -10.88 -19.46
C GLU A 218 22.66 -11.64 -18.20
N LYS A 219 23.47 -11.52 -17.15
CA LYS A 219 23.15 -12.09 -15.83
C LYS A 219 22.46 -11.05 -14.96
N PRO A 220 21.46 -11.45 -14.15
CA PRO A 220 20.90 -10.58 -13.13
C PRO A 220 21.99 -10.04 -12.18
N MET A 221 21.75 -8.85 -11.65
CA MET A 221 22.58 -8.25 -10.60
C MET A 221 22.61 -9.16 -9.36
N THR A 222 23.77 -9.18 -8.69
CA THR A 222 24.02 -9.98 -7.48
C THR A 222 24.35 -9.13 -6.26
N THR A 223 24.29 -7.81 -6.40
CA THR A 223 24.52 -6.85 -5.32
C THR A 223 23.24 -6.05 -5.04
N ARG A 224 23.22 -5.30 -3.94
CA ARG A 224 22.10 -4.42 -3.63
C ARG A 224 22.05 -3.28 -4.65
N PHE A 225 20.97 -3.17 -5.43
CA PHE A 225 20.87 -2.20 -6.53
C PHE A 225 21.26 -0.77 -6.15
N ALA A 226 20.86 -0.30 -4.96
CA ALA A 226 21.21 1.03 -4.49
C ALA A 226 22.72 1.27 -4.21
N GLU A 227 23.58 0.26 -4.36
CA GLU A 227 25.05 0.41 -4.39
C GLU A 227 25.57 0.84 -5.76
N THR A 228 24.75 0.78 -6.82
CA THR A 228 25.11 1.26 -8.15
C THR A 228 24.62 2.69 -8.42
N LEU A 229 23.99 3.33 -7.42
CA LEU A 229 23.42 4.66 -7.54
C LEU A 229 24.29 5.67 -6.81
N GLU A 230 24.57 6.80 -7.47
CA GLU A 230 25.28 7.91 -6.84
C GLU A 230 24.35 8.72 -5.92
N PRO A 231 24.87 9.33 -4.83
CA PRO A 231 24.10 10.25 -4.01
C PRO A 231 23.65 11.48 -4.80
N ILE A 232 22.34 11.72 -4.89
CA ILE A 232 21.78 12.82 -5.72
C ILE A 232 21.35 14.06 -4.93
N PHE A 233 21.24 14.00 -3.60
CA PHE A 233 20.60 15.04 -2.79
C PHE A 233 21.20 16.44 -2.98
N GLU A 234 22.52 16.58 -2.84
CA GLU A 234 23.21 17.86 -2.95
C GLU A 234 23.16 18.45 -4.37
N GLU A 235 23.17 17.60 -5.39
CA GLU A 235 23.02 18.04 -6.77
C GLU A 235 21.58 18.51 -7.04
N THR A 236 20.59 17.72 -6.65
CA THR A 236 19.17 18.09 -6.79
C THR A 236 18.83 19.36 -6.03
N LYS A 237 19.37 19.55 -4.82
CA LYS A 237 19.20 20.78 -4.03
C LYS A 237 19.69 22.03 -4.78
N LYS A 238 20.82 21.93 -5.49
CA LYS A 238 21.32 23.01 -6.33
C LYS A 238 20.44 23.25 -7.55
N GLN A 239 19.95 22.19 -8.19
CA GLN A 239 19.05 22.28 -9.35
C GLN A 239 17.71 22.94 -8.98
N LEU A 240 17.21 22.71 -7.77
CA LEU A 240 15.96 23.25 -7.26
C LEU A 240 16.11 24.59 -6.51
N ALA A 241 17.27 25.23 -6.61
CA ALA A 241 17.49 26.53 -5.98
C ALA A 241 16.44 27.55 -6.49
N GLY A 242 15.68 28.14 -5.56
CA GLY A 242 14.61 29.09 -5.88
C GLY A 242 13.23 28.45 -6.11
N LEU A 243 13.14 27.12 -6.22
CA LEU A 243 11.87 26.37 -6.23
C LEU A 243 11.60 25.67 -4.89
N ALA A 244 12.62 24.97 -4.38
CA ALA A 244 12.59 24.33 -3.08
C ALA A 244 12.93 25.33 -1.97
N TYR A 245 12.14 25.33 -0.90
CA TYR A 245 12.32 26.22 0.27
C TYR A 245 13.08 25.56 1.41
N ASN A 246 13.07 24.24 1.46
CA ASN A 246 13.71 23.43 2.49
C ASN A 246 14.11 22.07 1.93
N ASP A 247 14.75 21.25 2.75
CA ASP A 247 15.19 19.92 2.36
C ASP A 247 14.02 18.96 2.12
N GLU A 248 12.84 19.19 2.73
CA GLU A 248 11.64 18.38 2.52
C GLU A 248 11.06 18.56 1.11
N ASP A 249 11.13 19.77 0.55
CA ASP A 249 10.81 20.02 -0.86
C ASP A 249 11.78 19.26 -1.77
N VAL A 250 13.08 19.30 -1.48
CA VAL A 250 14.09 18.55 -2.26
C VAL A 250 13.80 17.05 -2.19
N LEU A 251 13.49 16.51 -1.01
CA LEU A 251 13.12 15.09 -0.85
C LEU A 251 11.81 14.74 -1.55
N SER A 252 10.82 15.64 -1.52
CA SER A 252 9.55 15.46 -2.23
C SER A 252 9.77 15.39 -3.74
N TYR A 253 10.65 16.23 -4.28
CA TYR A 253 11.06 16.18 -5.67
C TYR A 253 11.81 14.90 -6.00
N ILE A 254 12.77 14.48 -5.17
CA ILE A 254 13.51 13.23 -5.38
C ILE A 254 12.56 12.02 -5.40
N ALA A 255 11.55 12.00 -4.53
CA ALA A 255 10.58 10.91 -4.47
C ALA A 255 9.60 10.93 -5.66
N PHE A 256 9.05 12.11 -6.00
CA PHE A 256 8.00 12.26 -7.01
C PHE A 256 8.13 13.56 -7.82
N PRO A 257 9.10 13.67 -8.76
CA PRO A 257 9.44 14.94 -9.39
C PRO A 257 8.24 15.66 -10.03
N PRO A 258 7.40 15.01 -10.88
CA PRO A 258 6.27 15.71 -11.51
C PRO A 258 5.20 16.18 -10.52
N VAL A 259 5.02 15.45 -9.41
CA VAL A 259 4.04 15.79 -8.37
C VAL A 259 4.55 16.98 -7.55
N ALA A 260 5.82 16.94 -7.17
CA ALA A 260 6.48 18.01 -6.44
C ALA A 260 6.53 19.31 -7.26
N GLU A 261 6.91 19.25 -8.54
CA GLU A 261 6.91 20.42 -9.43
C GLU A 261 5.54 21.07 -9.55
N LYS A 262 4.49 20.25 -9.71
CA LYS A 262 3.12 20.74 -9.73
C LYS A 262 2.76 21.41 -8.41
N TYR A 263 3.08 20.77 -7.28
CA TYR A 263 2.83 21.30 -5.95
C TYR A 263 3.56 22.63 -5.69
N PHE A 264 4.83 22.73 -6.07
CA PHE A 264 5.62 23.97 -5.92
C PHE A 264 5.01 25.11 -6.73
N ARG A 265 4.60 24.85 -7.98
CA ARG A 265 3.92 25.85 -8.80
C ARG A 265 2.61 26.31 -8.17
N GLU A 266 1.77 25.38 -7.72
CA GLU A 266 0.49 25.70 -7.06
C GLU A 266 0.69 26.49 -5.76
N ARG A 267 1.75 26.16 -5.01
CA ARG A 267 2.16 26.91 -3.81
C ARG A 267 2.50 28.37 -4.16
N GLU A 268 3.28 28.61 -5.21
CA GLU A 268 3.61 29.97 -5.64
C GLU A 268 2.39 30.74 -6.17
N GLU A 269 1.54 30.09 -6.97
CA GLU A 269 0.30 30.67 -7.45
C GLU A 269 -0.67 31.03 -6.31
N SER A 270 -0.70 30.25 -5.24
CA SER A 270 -1.56 30.54 -4.08
C SER A 270 -1.17 31.83 -3.36
N LYS A 271 0.12 32.20 -3.39
CA LYS A 271 0.64 33.44 -2.79
C LYS A 271 0.28 34.67 -3.63
N THR A 272 0.28 34.54 -4.95
CA THR A 272 -0.02 35.67 -5.86
C THR A 272 -1.51 35.98 -5.97
N LYS A 273 -2.39 35.06 -5.55
CA LYS A 273 -3.85 35.27 -5.51
C LYS A 273 -4.33 36.10 -4.30
N VAL A 274 -3.45 36.45 -3.38
CA VAL A 274 -3.76 37.35 -2.26
C VAL A 274 -3.23 38.74 -2.62
N VAL A 275 -4.14 39.67 -2.89
CA VAL A 275 -3.79 41.07 -3.17
C VAL A 275 -4.35 41.93 -2.04
N ASP A 276 -3.47 42.59 -1.30
CA ASP A 276 -3.88 43.63 -0.36
C ASP A 276 -4.16 44.92 -1.13
N TYR A 277 -5.40 45.40 -1.06
CA TYR A 277 -5.77 46.69 -1.63
C TYR A 277 -6.49 47.56 -0.59
N ILE A 278 -6.25 48.86 -0.67
CA ILE A 278 -6.92 49.87 0.16
C ILE A 278 -7.83 50.68 -0.77
N ILE A 279 -9.14 50.62 -0.52
CA ILE A 279 -10.10 51.52 -1.20
C ILE A 279 -10.11 52.84 -0.45
N GLN A 280 -9.74 53.93 -1.13
CA GLN A 280 -9.87 55.29 -0.59
C GLN A 280 -10.95 56.06 -1.37
N LYS A 281 -11.85 56.74 -0.65
CA LYS A 281 -12.83 57.65 -1.29
C LYS A 281 -12.06 58.82 -1.89
N LYS A 282 -12.22 59.06 -3.19
CA LYS A 282 -11.65 60.23 -3.87
C LYS A 282 -12.16 61.52 -3.17
N PRO A 283 -11.29 62.47 -2.80
CA PRO A 283 -11.74 63.76 -2.29
C PRO A 283 -12.64 64.44 -3.31
N GLU A 284 -13.79 64.92 -2.88
CA GLU A 284 -14.68 65.72 -3.74
C GLU A 284 -13.98 67.06 -4.04
N GLY A 285 -13.56 67.27 -5.29
CA GLY A 285 -13.08 68.57 -5.78
C GLY A 285 -11.68 68.64 -6.41
N THR A 286 -11.17 67.60 -7.07
CA THR A 286 -9.98 67.74 -7.93
C THR A 286 -10.29 67.35 -9.37
N VAL A 287 -10.25 68.35 -10.26
CA VAL A 287 -10.04 68.22 -11.71
C VAL A 287 -8.55 68.12 -11.95
#